data_AF-A0A357CUD6-F1
#
_entry.id   AF-A0A357CUD6-F1
#
_cell.length_a   1.000
_cell.length_b   1.000
_cell.length_c   1.000
_cell.angle_alpha   90.00
_cell.angle_beta   90.00
_cell.angle_gamma   90.00
#
_symmetry.space_group_name_H-M   'P 1'
#
loop_
_entity.id
_entity.type
_entity.pdbx_description
1 polymer ?
#
loop_
_entity_poly.entity_id
_entity_poly.type
_entity_poly.pdbx_seq_one_letter_code
_entity_poly.pdbx_strand_id
1 'polypeptide(L)'
;MRNTIIAAILLFVVIVFVIVNAFIVADITDKLILLTDETKLDALKEYWDDKSYYLSISTNLSVIEDADKALLEMISYHESECEEEYKAAAQRFLNSLDEIATGEKAYLYNIF
;
A
#
# COMPACT_ATOMS: atom_id res chain seq x y z
N MET A 1 -38.11 16.86 -9.64
CA MET A 1 -37.53 17.64 -8.52
C MET A 1 -37.04 16.75 -7.37
N ARG A 2 -37.88 15.97 -6.68
CA ARG A 2 -37.44 15.11 -5.56
C ARG A 2 -36.32 14.12 -5.93
N ASN A 3 -36.47 13.41 -7.05
CA ASN A 3 -35.48 12.43 -7.50
C ASN A 3 -34.16 13.08 -7.92
N THR A 4 -34.22 14.31 -8.45
CA THR A 4 -33.04 15.09 -8.85
C THR A 4 -32.21 15.51 -7.63
N ILE A 5 -32.88 15.94 -6.55
CA ILE A 5 -32.23 16.29 -5.29
C ILE A 5 -31.59 15.05 -4.64
N ILE A 6 -32.30 13.91 -4.63
CA ILE A 6 -31.76 12.65 -4.11
C ILE A 6 -30.53 12.21 -4.91
N ALA A 7 -30.58 12.28 -6.25
CA ALA A 7 -29.44 11.94 -7.10
C ALA A 7 -28.22 12.85 -6.83
N ALA A 8 -28.43 14.15 -6.63
CA ALA A 8 -27.36 15.09 -6.30
C ALA A 8 -26.72 14.79 -4.94
N ILE A 9 -27.53 14.43 -3.93
CA ILE A 9 -27.03 14.04 -2.60
C ILE A 9 -26.21 12.75 -2.70
N LEU A 10 -26.71 11.73 -3.40
CA LEU A 10 -26.00 10.46 -3.58
C LEU A 10 -24.67 10.66 -4.32
N LEU A 11 -24.67 11.48 -5.37
CA LEU A 11 -23.44 11.83 -6.08
C LEU A 11 -22.41 12.50 -5.17
N PHE A 12 -22.84 13.47 -4.36
CA PHE A 12 -21.97 14.13 -3.39
C PHE A 12 -21.38 13.14 -2.37
N VAL A 13 -22.20 12.24 -1.84
CA VAL A 13 -21.74 11.20 -0.90
C VAL A 13 -20.68 10.30 -1.54
N VAL A 14 -20.89 9.85 -2.79
CA VAL A 14 -19.91 9.01 -3.50
C VAL A 14 -18.61 9.76 -3.75
N ILE A 15 -18.67 11.03 -4.18
CA ILE A 15 -17.47 11.85 -4.40
C ILE A 15 -16.67 12.02 -3.10
N VAL A 16 -17.34 12.38 -2.00
CA VAL A 16 -16.69 12.53 -0.69
C VAL A 16 -16.06 11.21 -0.25
N PHE A 17 -16.78 10.09 -0.43
CA PHE A 17 -16.27 8.76 -0.08
C PHE A 17 -14.99 8.42 -0.86
N VAL A 18 -14.97 8.63 -2.19
CA VAL A 18 -13.79 8.37 -3.02
C VAL A 18 -12.60 9.23 -2.60
N ILE A 19 -12.83 10.53 -2.34
CA ILE A 19 -11.78 11.46 -1.91
C ILE A 19 -11.20 11.03 -0.55
N VAL A 20 -12.05 10.73 0.42
CA VAL A 20 -11.61 10.29 1.75
C VAL A 20 -10.84 8.97 1.67
N ASN A 21 -11.30 8.03 0.85
CA ASN A 21 -10.59 6.77 0.63
C ASN A 21 -9.20 7.00 0.04
N ALA A 22 -9.07 7.86 -0.97
CA ALA A 22 -7.77 8.19 -1.56
C ALA A 22 -6.80 8.80 -0.53
N PHE A 23 -7.28 9.71 0.33
CA PHE A 23 -6.45 10.27 1.40
C PHE A 23 -6.01 9.23 2.43
N ILE A 24 -6.89 8.30 2.81
CA ILE A 24 -6.56 7.23 3.77
C ILE A 24 -5.52 6.29 3.17
N VAL A 25 -5.69 5.88 1.92
CA VAL A 25 -4.72 4.99 1.23
C VAL A 25 -3.36 5.68 1.16
N ALA A 26 -3.31 6.95 0.73
CA ALA A 26 -2.07 7.72 0.65
C ALA A 26 -1.36 7.84 2.01
N ASP A 27 -2.08 8.17 3.08
CA ASP A 27 -1.52 8.28 4.43
C ASP A 27 -0.94 6.93 4.92
N ILE A 28 -1.63 5.82 4.63
CA ILE A 28 -1.14 4.48 4.97
C ILE A 28 0.13 4.16 4.19
N THR A 29 0.13 4.35 2.86
CA THR A 29 1.28 4.01 2.01
C THR A 29 2.49 4.88 2.32
N ASP A 30 2.30 6.20 2.53
CA ASP A 30 3.39 7.12 2.90
C ASP A 30 4.06 6.69 4.21
N LYS A 31 3.27 6.28 5.20
CA LYS A 31 3.81 5.80 6.47
C LYS A 31 4.53 4.45 6.32
N LEU A 32 4.05 3.55 5.48
CA LEU A 32 4.74 2.27 5.18
C LEU A 32 6.08 2.51 4.47
N ILE A 33 6.14 3.45 3.53
CA ILE A 33 7.38 3.86 2.86
C ILE A 33 8.38 4.42 3.88
N LEU A 34 7.94 5.35 4.74
CA LEU A 34 8.80 5.92 5.78
C LEU A 34 9.40 4.85 6.71
N LEU A 35 8.58 3.88 7.15
CA LEU A 35 9.05 2.80 8.02
C LEU A 35 10.03 1.85 7.31
N THR A 36 9.88 1.67 6.00
CA THR A 36 10.81 0.90 5.16
C THR A 36 12.15 1.61 5.04
N ASP A 37 12.16 2.92 4.74
CA ASP A 37 13.36 3.74 4.60
C ASP A 37 14.14 3.84 5.92
N GLU A 38 13.44 3.94 7.05
CA GLU A 38 14.06 3.97 8.38
C GLU A 38 14.51 2.58 8.87
N THR A 39 14.30 1.51 8.08
CA THR A 39 14.65 0.12 8.42
C THR A 39 14.02 -0.34 9.74
N LYS A 40 12.83 0.17 10.08
CA LYS A 40 12.11 -0.16 11.32
C LYS A 40 11.19 -1.38 11.11
N LEU A 41 11.79 -2.54 10.87
CA LEU A 41 11.07 -3.74 10.40
C LEU A 41 9.95 -4.21 11.34
N ASP A 42 10.17 -4.19 12.66
CA ASP A 42 9.12 -4.59 13.62
C ASP A 42 7.90 -3.65 13.54
N ALA A 43 8.15 -2.34 13.52
CA ALA A 43 7.09 -1.33 13.42
C ALA A 43 6.41 -1.35 12.06
N LEU A 44 7.17 -1.65 10.99
CA LEU A 44 6.64 -1.84 9.65
C LEU A 44 5.69 -3.03 9.60
N LYS A 45 6.07 -4.18 10.18
CA LYS A 45 5.24 -5.38 10.23
C LYS A 45 3.97 -5.16 11.04
N GLU A 46 4.10 -4.56 12.23
CA GLU A 46 2.95 -4.24 13.06
C GLU A 46 1.97 -3.30 12.34
N TYR A 47 2.48 -2.27 11.68
CA TYR A 47 1.65 -1.34 10.94
C TYR A 47 0.99 -1.96 9.71
N TRP A 48 1.72 -2.82 8.98
CA TRP A 48 1.17 -3.61 7.87
C TRP A 48 0.05 -4.54 8.33
N ASP A 49 0.23 -5.24 9.44
CA ASP A 49 -0.78 -6.16 9.98
C ASP A 49 -2.06 -5.44 10.40
N ASP A 50 -1.95 -4.21 10.92
CA ASP A 50 -3.11 -3.37 11.26
C ASP A 50 -3.82 -2.79 10.02
N LYS A 51 -3.08 -2.47 8.95
CA LYS A 51 -3.61 -1.68 7.82
C LYS A 51 -3.87 -2.45 6.54
N SER A 52 -3.23 -3.59 6.31
CA SER A 52 -3.34 -4.38 5.07
C SER A 52 -4.80 -4.75 4.73
N TYR A 53 -5.63 -5.03 5.74
CA TYR A 53 -7.06 -5.28 5.54
C TYR A 53 -7.77 -4.08 4.90
N TYR A 54 -7.50 -2.85 5.36
CA TYR A 54 -8.10 -1.66 4.77
C TYR A 54 -7.64 -1.47 3.32
N LEU A 55 -6.37 -1.69 3.03
CA LEU A 55 -5.81 -1.61 1.68
C LEU A 55 -6.43 -2.66 0.73
N SER A 56 -6.77 -3.84 1.25
CA SER A 56 -7.43 -4.90 0.48
C SER A 56 -8.85 -4.56 0.03
N ILE A 57 -9.49 -3.57 0.66
CA ILE A 57 -10.80 -3.07 0.24
C ILE A 57 -10.65 -2.12 -0.96
N SER A 58 -9.52 -1.41 -1.04
CA SER A 58 -9.25 -0.39 -2.05
C SER A 58 -8.45 -0.89 -3.26
N THR A 59 -7.86 -2.08 -3.19
CA THR A 59 -6.98 -2.60 -4.24
C THR A 59 -7.18 -4.09 -4.52
N ASN A 60 -6.52 -4.60 -5.56
CA ASN A 60 -6.57 -6.02 -5.88
C ASN A 60 -5.83 -6.86 -4.83
N LEU A 61 -6.47 -7.94 -4.38
CA LEU A 61 -5.92 -8.86 -3.39
C LEU A 61 -4.53 -9.38 -3.77
N SER A 62 -4.27 -9.64 -5.06
CA SER A 62 -2.95 -10.12 -5.50
C SER A 62 -1.81 -9.16 -5.17
N VAL A 63 -2.07 -7.85 -5.23
CA VAL A 63 -1.06 -6.82 -4.92
C VAL A 63 -0.76 -6.80 -3.41
N ILE A 64 -1.78 -7.01 -2.58
CA ILE A 64 -1.62 -7.16 -1.13
C ILE A 64 -0.83 -8.42 -0.79
N GLU A 65 -1.13 -9.55 -1.45
CA GLU A 65 -0.39 -10.81 -1.26
C GLU A 65 1.09 -10.67 -1.68
N ASP A 66 1.35 -9.99 -2.79
CA ASP A 66 2.72 -9.70 -3.25
C ASP A 66 3.48 -8.79 -2.27
N ALA A 67 2.83 -7.76 -1.74
CA ALA A 67 3.39 -6.89 -0.72
C ALA A 67 3.70 -7.65 0.58
N ASP A 68 2.76 -8.47 1.08
CA ASP A 68 2.94 -9.27 2.29
C ASP A 68 4.12 -10.24 2.15
N LYS A 69 4.18 -10.93 1.01
CA LYS A 69 5.30 -11.81 0.70
C LYS A 69 6.63 -11.07 0.65
N ALA A 70 6.68 -9.92 -0.02
CA ALA A 70 7.90 -9.12 -0.11
C ALA A 70 8.36 -8.62 1.26
N LEU A 71 7.43 -8.21 2.14
CA LEU A 71 7.73 -7.81 3.51
C LEU A 71 8.31 -8.98 4.33
N LEU A 72 7.71 -10.17 4.26
CA LEU A 72 8.21 -11.36 4.96
C LEU A 72 9.59 -11.78 4.46
N GLU A 73 9.82 -11.73 3.15
CA GLU A 73 11.14 -11.98 2.55
C GLU A 73 12.15 -10.92 3.01
N MET A 74 11.77 -9.64 3.05
CA MET A 74 12.62 -8.55 3.53
C MET A 74 13.04 -8.76 4.99
N ILE A 75 12.11 -9.15 5.87
CA ILE A 75 12.41 -9.48 7.27
C ILE A 75 13.38 -10.67 7.34
N SER A 76 13.10 -11.75 6.61
CA SER A 76 13.94 -12.95 6.61
C SER A 76 15.36 -12.69 6.10
N TYR A 77 15.52 -11.88 5.05
CA TYR A 77 16.83 -11.52 4.51
C TYR A 77 17.60 -10.58 5.43
N HIS A 78 16.90 -9.69 6.14
CA HIS A 78 17.53 -8.87 7.17
C HIS A 78 18.10 -9.72 8.30
N GLU A 79 17.33 -10.68 8.81
CA GLU A 79 17.78 -11.61 9.86
C GLU A 79 18.93 -12.51 9.41
N SER A 80 18.99 -12.84 8.12
CA SER A 80 20.03 -13.68 7.51
C SER A 80 21.25 -12.89 7.02
N GLU A 81 21.30 -11.58 7.28
CA GLU A 81 22.38 -10.67 6.84
C GLU A 81 22.64 -10.70 5.31
N CYS A 82 21.60 -10.95 4.52
CA CYS A 82 21.66 -11.01 3.05
C CYS A 82 21.21 -9.66 2.44
N GLU A 83 22.16 -8.73 2.34
CA GLU A 83 21.87 -7.31 2.01
C GLU A 83 21.28 -7.11 0.61
N GLU A 84 21.75 -7.85 -0.40
CA GLU A 84 21.28 -7.68 -1.78
C GLU A 84 19.86 -8.22 -1.97
N GLU A 85 19.57 -9.38 -1.41
CA GLU A 85 18.24 -9.97 -1.37
C GLU A 85 17.26 -9.12 -0.55
N TYR A 86 17.73 -8.54 0.56
CA TYR A 86 16.97 -7.56 1.34
C TYR A 86 16.56 -6.36 0.48
N LYS A 87 17.50 -5.73 -0.23
CA LYS A 87 17.21 -4.57 -1.11
C LYS A 87 16.22 -4.96 -2.21
N ALA A 88 16.38 -6.14 -2.81
CA ALA A 88 15.47 -6.62 -3.84
C ALA A 88 14.05 -6.90 -3.30
N ALA A 89 13.93 -7.42 -2.08
CA ALA A 89 12.65 -7.60 -1.40
C ALA A 89 12.01 -6.25 -1.01
N ALA A 90 12.79 -5.32 -0.47
CA ALA A 90 12.36 -3.97 -0.15
C ALA A 90 11.82 -3.24 -1.39
N GLN A 91 12.53 -3.32 -2.52
CA GLN A 91 12.06 -2.71 -3.77
C GLN A 91 10.74 -3.32 -4.25
N ARG A 92 10.57 -4.64 -4.15
CA ARG A 92 9.31 -5.30 -4.50
C ARG A 92 8.17 -4.83 -3.59
N PHE A 93 8.43 -4.71 -2.29
CA PHE A 93 7.45 -4.18 -1.34
C PHE A 93 7.05 -2.74 -1.69
N LEU A 94 8.02 -1.85 -1.92
CA LEU A 94 7.78 -0.46 -2.32
C LEU A 94 7.00 -0.35 -3.63
N ASN A 95 7.31 -1.20 -4.63
CA ASN A 95 6.55 -1.25 -5.88
C ASN A 95 5.09 -1.65 -5.65
N SER A 96 4.84 -2.62 -4.76
CA SER A 96 3.47 -2.98 -4.40
C SER A 96 2.77 -1.83 -3.67
N LEU A 97 3.45 -1.08 -2.80
CA LEU A 97 2.86 0.11 -2.15
C LEU A 97 2.49 1.19 -3.17
N ASP A 98 3.31 1.42 -4.18
CA ASP A 98 3.02 2.36 -5.27
C ASP A 98 1.79 1.91 -6.09
N GLU A 99 1.69 0.61 -6.41
CA GLU A 99 0.50 0.06 -7.08
C GLU A 99 -0.75 0.15 -6.21
N ILE A 100 -0.63 0.02 -4.89
CA ILE A 100 -1.74 0.23 -3.94
C ILE A 100 -2.17 1.70 -3.92
N ALA A 101 -1.21 2.63 -3.89
CA ALA A 101 -1.48 4.06 -3.82
C ALA A 101 -2.13 4.61 -5.10
N THR A 102 -1.64 4.15 -6.26
CA THR A 102 -2.04 4.68 -7.57
C THR A 102 -3.15 3.86 -8.23
N GLY A 103 -3.30 2.59 -7.85
CA GLY A 103 -4.14 1.62 -8.56
C GLY A 103 -3.57 1.20 -9.92
N GLU A 104 -2.36 1.65 -10.25
CA GLU A 104 -1.66 1.34 -11.49
C GLU A 104 -0.48 0.42 -11.20
N LYS A 105 -0.29 -0.60 -12.03
CA LYS A 105 0.89 -1.45 -11.89
C LYS A 105 2.15 -0.62 -12.08
N ALA A 106 2.95 -0.49 -11.02
CA ALA A 106 4.21 0.21 -11.06
C ALA A 106 5.18 -0.53 -12.00
N TYR A 107 5.37 -0.03 -13.21
CA TYR A 107 6.44 -0.45 -14.12
C TYR A 107 7.69 0.40 -13.85
N LEU A 108 8.20 0.39 -12.62
CA LEU A 108 9.49 1.02 -12.37
C LEU A 108 10.60 0.11 -12.94
N TYR A 109 11.23 0.64 -13.98
CA TYR A 109 12.39 0.12 -14.69
C TYR A 109 13.47 -0.33 -13.71
N ASN A 110 14.09 -1.49 -13.98
CA ASN A 110 15.40 -1.86 -13.45
C ASN A 110 16.32 -0.63 -13.43
N ILE A 111 16.57 -0.09 -12.24
CA ILE A 111 17.72 0.81 -12.00
C ILE A 111 18.72 0.10 -11.08
N PHE A 112 18.97 -1.18 -11.36
CA PHE A 112 20.19 -1.90 -10.98
C PHE A 112 20.57 -2.82 -12.13
#